data_AF-H0EQN0-F1
#
_entry.id   AF-H0EQN0-F1
#
_cell.length_a   1.000
_cell.length_b   1.000
_cell.length_c   1.000
_cell.angle_alpha   90.00
_cell.angle_beta   90.00
_cell.angle_gamma   90.00
#
_symmetry.space_group_name_H-M   'P 1'
#
loop_
_entity.id
_entity.type
_entity.pdbx_description
1 polymer ?
#
loop_
_entity_poly.entity_id
_entity_poly.type
_entity_poly.pdbx_seq_one_letter_code
_entity_poly.pdbx_strand_id
1 'polypeptide(L)'
;MSNNILFLPFRKTNPVALSTAIKGYISSKYDQHPDMFRQDLEVIDALRRDAVHVREPHTSGIKKIAAYAGQISWMGAKFPIDFELANVLYNLAALYSQLATASNRATTEGLRAACNYFCLAAGVISHIKTEVIPELRTAPPEDMDDGTLESLEYLMLAQAQECFWQKAVMDGYKDASIAKLAAKVSDFYGAAGDWGVKITNEADPVPPKSELKTLDRANMAVAKVPKETSEPQNFIGDSKEFGPPLFAKLVPFAVHQAASIYEERRDRLVNKNIIDELEILTTQIHDTLRSLNLPGSLQALEKPLGLPPTLTAHAEEIRQADALTRLQRSFSDTAKLKASDDAIFAEGRELLQAEAAENESLNEVSRLESRRQRKIEALREKSKKDDINTSILAEAARLERELPNQAVVAAHFEDFFEQQLKKYEVDKQALKSETEEQERLLSQLQLSNAQFLAARAGDKSSRDREQALQKLENAYFAYKEIVSNLEVARKFYNDLANIVGRFRDECKAFVYNRRQEAMALESLPSLTSTQRALASSSEFVEHAQPKLSSTGSNSTHL
;
A
#
# COMPACT_ATOMS: atom_id res chain seq x y z
N MET A 1 29.27 -64.05 -27.38
CA MET A 1 30.49 -63.26 -27.09
C MET A 1 30.44 -62.86 -25.63
N SER A 2 31.58 -62.70 -24.96
CA SER A 2 31.65 -62.09 -23.63
C SER A 2 31.10 -60.66 -23.71
N ASN A 3 30.16 -60.28 -22.83
CA ASN A 3 29.59 -58.94 -22.85
C ASN A 3 30.51 -57.99 -22.05
N ASN A 4 31.58 -57.51 -22.68
CA ASN A 4 32.63 -56.69 -22.06
C ASN A 4 32.19 -55.22 -21.84
N ILE A 5 30.92 -55.03 -21.49
CA ILE A 5 30.28 -53.73 -21.29
C ILE A 5 30.12 -53.50 -19.79
N LEU A 6 30.73 -52.42 -19.30
CA LEU A 6 30.62 -51.96 -17.93
C LEU A 6 29.30 -51.20 -17.70
N PHE A 7 28.81 -51.21 -16.46
CA PHE A 7 27.66 -50.44 -16.00
C PHE A 7 27.96 -49.88 -14.61
N LEU A 8 27.29 -48.80 -14.21
CA LEU A 8 27.46 -48.26 -12.86
C LEU A 8 26.53 -48.99 -11.89
N PRO A 9 27.03 -49.45 -10.72
CA PRO A 9 26.20 -50.09 -9.70
C PRO A 9 25.31 -49.06 -9.00
N PHE A 10 24.15 -49.48 -8.50
CA PHE A 10 23.31 -48.61 -7.67
C PHE A 10 23.97 -48.33 -6.32
N ARG A 11 24.06 -47.05 -5.95
CA ARG A 11 24.39 -46.59 -4.59
C ARG A 11 23.31 -47.05 -3.62
N LYS A 12 23.74 -47.63 -2.50
CA LYS A 12 22.88 -48.07 -1.41
C LYS A 12 22.81 -46.96 -0.36
N THR A 13 21.60 -46.62 0.08
CA THR A 13 21.37 -45.68 1.19
C THR A 13 20.52 -46.35 2.26
N ASN A 14 20.66 -45.90 3.50
CA ASN A 14 19.87 -46.41 4.62
C ASN A 14 18.42 -45.87 4.55
N PRO A 15 17.44 -46.64 5.06
CA PRO A 15 16.09 -46.12 5.25
C PRO A 15 16.12 -45.00 6.30
N VAL A 16 15.93 -43.77 5.83
CA VAL A 16 15.88 -42.54 6.65
C VAL A 16 14.63 -41.77 6.23
N ALA A 17 13.87 -41.31 7.23
CA ALA A 17 12.77 -40.37 7.06
C ALA A 17 13.35 -38.96 6.92
N LEU A 18 13.42 -38.46 5.68
CA LEU A 18 13.89 -37.10 5.39
C LEU A 18 12.96 -36.06 6.03
N SER A 19 11.67 -36.38 6.15
CA SER A 19 10.69 -35.58 6.89
C SER A 19 11.16 -35.21 8.31
N THR A 20 11.88 -36.10 9.03
CA THR A 20 12.32 -35.84 10.40
C THR A 20 13.43 -34.78 10.43
N ALA A 21 14.38 -34.86 9.49
CA ALA A 21 15.42 -33.85 9.32
C ALA A 21 14.84 -32.50 8.86
N ILE A 22 13.91 -32.53 7.90
CA ILE A 22 13.22 -31.32 7.42
C ILE A 22 12.41 -30.67 8.55
N LYS A 23 11.66 -31.44 9.36
CA LYS A 23 10.94 -30.89 10.53
C LYS A 23 11.90 -30.18 11.50
N GLY A 24 13.03 -30.79 11.83
CA GLY A 24 14.05 -30.18 12.68
C GLY A 24 14.67 -28.91 12.08
N TYR A 25 14.90 -28.89 10.76
CA TYR A 25 15.41 -27.71 10.06
C TYR A 25 14.37 -26.58 10.02
N ILE A 26 13.11 -26.88 9.71
CA ILE A 26 11.99 -25.91 9.78
C ILE A 26 11.92 -25.32 11.20
N SER A 27 11.79 -26.13 12.25
CA SER A 27 11.74 -25.68 13.64
C SER A 27 12.95 -24.89 14.17
N SER A 28 14.07 -24.85 13.43
CA SER A 28 15.31 -24.16 13.86
C SER A 28 15.80 -23.07 12.90
N LYS A 29 15.16 -22.90 11.73
CA LYS A 29 15.55 -21.92 10.69
C LYS A 29 14.36 -21.12 10.11
N TYR A 30 13.13 -21.52 10.41
CA TYR A 30 11.91 -20.90 9.91
C TYR A 30 10.94 -20.62 11.06
N ASP A 31 10.30 -19.44 11.06
CA ASP A 31 9.30 -19.06 12.07
C ASP A 31 7.90 -19.63 11.72
N GLN A 32 7.87 -20.92 11.40
CA GLN A 32 6.71 -21.62 10.84
C GLN A 32 6.67 -23.05 11.39
N HIS A 33 5.55 -23.46 12.00
CA HIS A 33 5.47 -24.79 12.62
C HIS A 33 5.49 -25.93 11.57
N PRO A 34 6.33 -26.98 11.70
CA PRO A 34 6.52 -27.97 10.63
C PRO A 34 5.26 -28.74 10.22
N ASP A 35 4.29 -28.91 11.13
CA ASP A 35 3.05 -29.62 10.81
C ASP A 35 2.13 -28.86 9.84
N MET A 36 2.38 -27.57 9.57
CA MET A 36 1.74 -26.86 8.45
C MET A 36 2.12 -27.46 7.09
N PHE A 37 3.25 -28.16 7.00
CA PHE A 37 3.78 -28.81 5.80
C PHE A 37 3.64 -30.34 5.88
N ARG A 38 2.73 -30.85 6.72
CA ARG A 38 2.58 -32.29 6.96
C ARG A 38 2.37 -33.10 5.67
N GLN A 39 1.57 -32.60 4.72
CA GLN A 39 1.36 -33.26 3.44
C GLN A 39 2.66 -33.36 2.64
N ASP A 40 3.41 -32.26 2.54
CA ASP A 40 4.67 -32.17 1.80
C ASP A 40 5.73 -33.11 2.40
N LEU A 41 5.76 -33.21 3.74
CA LEU A 41 6.61 -34.11 4.52
C LEU A 41 6.26 -35.59 4.31
N GLU A 42 4.97 -35.94 4.21
CA GLU A 42 4.53 -37.30 3.90
C GLU A 42 4.81 -37.67 2.43
N VAL A 43 4.73 -36.70 1.49
CA VAL A 43 5.04 -36.89 0.06
C VAL A 43 6.54 -37.05 -0.19
N ILE A 44 7.41 -36.23 0.41
CA ILE A 44 8.87 -36.35 0.18
C ILE A 44 9.42 -37.70 0.67
N ASP A 45 8.93 -38.20 1.81
CA ASP A 45 9.28 -39.55 2.30
C ASP A 45 8.68 -40.68 1.44
N ALA A 46 7.57 -40.44 0.73
CA ALA A 46 7.04 -41.38 -0.26
C ALA A 46 7.93 -41.41 -1.52
N LEU A 47 8.24 -40.24 -2.11
CA LEU A 47 9.12 -40.11 -3.27
C LEU A 47 10.52 -40.69 -3.00
N ARG A 48 11.11 -40.40 -1.82
CA ARG A 48 12.39 -40.98 -1.40
C ARG A 48 12.35 -42.50 -1.37
N ARG A 49 11.31 -43.08 -0.76
CA ARG A 49 11.13 -44.54 -0.73
C ARG A 49 11.01 -45.09 -2.14
N ASP A 50 10.19 -44.49 -2.99
CA ASP A 50 9.98 -44.98 -4.35
C ASP A 50 11.24 -44.95 -5.21
N ALA A 51 12.06 -43.90 -5.11
CA ALA A 51 13.35 -43.81 -5.79
C ALA A 51 14.37 -44.84 -5.23
N VAL A 52 14.51 -44.96 -3.90
CA VAL A 52 15.49 -45.85 -3.24
C VAL A 52 15.15 -47.35 -3.39
N HIS A 53 13.91 -47.69 -3.73
CA HIS A 53 13.50 -49.07 -4.05
C HIS A 53 13.71 -49.45 -5.53
N VAL A 54 14.16 -48.53 -6.40
CA VAL A 54 14.61 -48.88 -7.76
C VAL A 54 15.96 -49.59 -7.66
N ARG A 55 15.92 -50.93 -7.71
CA ARG A 55 17.10 -51.80 -7.59
C ARG A 55 17.32 -52.72 -8.80
N GLU A 56 16.43 -52.66 -9.77
CA GLU A 56 16.45 -53.45 -11.00
C GLU A 56 16.38 -52.51 -12.23
N PRO A 57 17.05 -52.85 -13.34
CA PRO A 57 17.08 -52.01 -14.53
C PRO A 57 15.77 -52.08 -15.31
N HIS A 58 14.78 -51.28 -14.88
CA HIS A 58 13.48 -51.18 -15.53
C HIS A 58 13.06 -49.71 -15.77
N THR A 59 12.39 -49.45 -16.90
CA THR A 59 12.07 -48.08 -17.35
C THR A 59 11.11 -47.33 -16.43
N SER A 60 10.26 -48.02 -15.67
CA SER A 60 9.42 -47.39 -14.63
C SER A 60 10.23 -46.78 -13.48
N GLY A 61 11.47 -47.25 -13.26
CA GLY A 61 12.38 -46.66 -12.28
C GLY A 61 12.83 -45.25 -12.64
N ILE A 62 12.91 -44.94 -13.95
CA ILE A 62 13.36 -43.62 -14.45
C ILE A 62 12.46 -42.52 -13.88
N LYS A 63 11.15 -42.68 -14.01
CA LYS A 63 10.16 -41.70 -13.53
C LYS A 63 10.21 -41.53 -12.01
N LYS A 64 10.41 -42.61 -11.25
CA LYS A 64 10.52 -42.55 -9.77
C LYS A 64 11.75 -41.78 -9.30
N ILE A 65 12.91 -42.07 -9.88
CA ILE A 65 14.16 -41.38 -9.54
C ILE A 65 14.11 -39.91 -10.01
N ALA A 66 13.63 -39.65 -11.23
CA ALA A 66 13.53 -38.31 -11.79
C ALA A 66 12.57 -37.41 -11.01
N ALA A 67 11.38 -37.90 -10.63
CA ALA A 67 10.42 -37.11 -9.84
C ALA A 67 10.96 -36.76 -8.44
N TYR A 68 11.68 -37.68 -7.79
CA TYR A 68 12.35 -37.38 -6.53
C TYR A 68 13.50 -36.38 -6.72
N ALA A 69 14.37 -36.57 -7.72
CA ALA A 69 15.45 -35.64 -8.04
C ALA A 69 14.94 -34.22 -8.34
N GLY A 70 13.87 -34.08 -9.14
CA GLY A 70 13.28 -32.79 -9.47
C GLY A 70 12.71 -32.05 -8.26
N GLN A 71 12.04 -32.76 -7.35
CA GLN A 71 11.53 -32.18 -6.10
C GLN A 71 12.67 -31.82 -5.13
N ILE A 72 13.73 -32.63 -5.05
CA ILE A 72 14.94 -32.31 -4.27
C ILE A 72 15.65 -31.06 -4.85
N SER A 73 15.78 -30.95 -6.17
CA SER A 73 16.33 -29.77 -6.85
C SER A 73 15.50 -28.51 -6.56
N TRP A 74 14.18 -28.59 -6.67
CA TRP A 74 13.27 -27.50 -6.28
C TRP A 74 13.39 -27.09 -4.80
N MET A 75 13.62 -28.06 -3.92
CA MET A 75 13.78 -27.85 -2.48
C MET A 75 15.18 -27.35 -2.08
N GLY A 76 16.21 -27.45 -2.93
CA GLY A 76 17.59 -27.05 -2.64
C GLY A 76 17.73 -25.57 -2.25
N ALA A 77 16.93 -24.68 -2.84
CA ALA A 77 16.87 -23.27 -2.47
C ALA A 77 16.43 -23.02 -1.00
N LYS A 78 15.78 -24.01 -0.36
CA LYS A 78 15.23 -23.91 1.01
C LYS A 78 15.94 -24.82 2.02
N PHE A 79 16.61 -25.87 1.56
CA PHE A 79 17.24 -26.88 2.42
C PHE A 79 18.60 -27.31 1.83
N PRO A 80 19.65 -27.50 2.66
CA PRO A 80 20.95 -28.01 2.20
C PRO A 80 20.86 -29.53 1.94
N ILE A 81 20.36 -29.92 0.78
CA ILE A 81 20.05 -31.32 0.39
C ILE A 81 20.75 -31.75 -0.90
N ASP A 82 21.69 -30.94 -1.38
CA ASP A 82 22.42 -31.07 -2.65
C ASP A 82 23.23 -32.37 -2.71
N PHE A 83 23.68 -32.85 -1.54
CA PHE A 83 24.30 -34.17 -1.37
C PHE A 83 23.35 -35.33 -1.70
N GLU A 84 22.08 -35.26 -1.29
CA GLU A 84 21.07 -36.27 -1.66
C GLU A 84 20.78 -36.16 -3.17
N LEU A 85 20.72 -34.95 -3.74
CA LEU A 85 20.53 -34.75 -5.18
C LEU A 85 21.60 -35.46 -6.02
N ALA A 86 22.88 -35.25 -5.70
CA ALA A 86 24.00 -35.91 -6.38
C ALA A 86 23.88 -37.44 -6.32
N ASN A 87 23.57 -38.00 -5.14
CA ASN A 87 23.40 -39.44 -4.94
C ASN A 87 22.20 -40.03 -5.72
N VAL A 88 21.09 -39.30 -5.80
CA VAL A 88 19.88 -39.70 -6.54
C VAL A 88 20.13 -39.65 -8.05
N LEU A 89 20.78 -38.61 -8.54
CA LEU A 89 21.14 -38.47 -9.96
C LEU A 89 22.18 -39.51 -10.39
N TYR A 90 23.14 -39.87 -9.54
CA TYR A 90 24.04 -41.00 -9.84
C TYR A 90 23.27 -42.31 -10.01
N ASN A 91 22.24 -42.55 -9.18
CA ASN A 91 21.37 -43.71 -9.36
C ASN A 91 20.51 -43.63 -10.64
N LEU A 92 20.20 -42.44 -11.15
CA LEU A 92 19.59 -42.26 -12.48
C LEU A 92 20.57 -42.63 -13.61
N ALA A 93 21.82 -42.17 -13.53
CA ALA A 93 22.88 -42.56 -14.48
C ALA A 93 23.16 -44.07 -14.44
N ALA A 94 23.19 -44.66 -13.25
CA ALA A 94 23.34 -46.10 -13.04
C ALA A 94 22.19 -46.89 -13.70
N LEU A 95 20.94 -46.48 -13.47
CA LEU A 95 19.77 -47.07 -14.13
C LEU A 95 19.89 -47.03 -15.66
N TYR A 96 20.29 -45.88 -16.23
CA TYR A 96 20.50 -45.77 -17.66
C TYR A 96 21.62 -46.69 -18.17
N SER A 97 22.78 -46.76 -17.50
CA SER A 97 23.89 -47.63 -17.90
C SER A 97 23.53 -49.13 -17.87
N GLN A 98 22.70 -49.55 -16.90
CA GLN A 98 22.23 -50.93 -16.79
C GLN A 98 21.13 -51.24 -17.83
N LEU A 99 20.20 -50.31 -18.09
CA LEU A 99 19.22 -50.42 -19.19
C LEU A 99 19.91 -50.50 -20.56
N ALA A 100 21.01 -49.78 -20.74
CA ALA A 100 21.83 -49.87 -21.94
C ALA A 100 22.50 -51.25 -22.08
N THR A 101 23.06 -51.76 -20.99
CA THR A 101 23.72 -53.08 -20.94
C THR A 101 22.73 -54.25 -21.12
N ALA A 102 21.49 -54.10 -20.66
CA ALA A 102 20.40 -55.06 -20.83
C ALA A 102 19.72 -55.01 -22.22
N SER A 103 20.01 -54.00 -23.04
CA SER A 103 19.41 -53.86 -24.38
C SER A 103 20.00 -54.86 -25.38
N ASN A 104 19.15 -55.40 -26.26
CA ASN A 104 19.58 -56.44 -27.21
C ASN A 104 20.52 -55.91 -28.30
N ARG A 105 21.83 -56.02 -28.08
CA ARG A 105 22.89 -55.63 -29.03
C ARG A 105 22.90 -56.41 -30.36
N ALA A 106 22.03 -57.41 -30.56
CA ALA A 106 21.90 -58.13 -31.83
C ALA A 106 20.91 -57.51 -32.82
N THR A 107 20.20 -56.43 -32.46
CA THR A 107 19.28 -55.70 -33.38
C THR A 107 19.64 -54.22 -33.49
N THR A 108 19.30 -53.58 -34.61
CA THR A 108 19.63 -52.16 -34.82
C THR A 108 18.85 -51.24 -33.87
N GLU A 109 17.67 -51.70 -33.46
CA GLU A 109 16.74 -51.09 -32.51
C GLU A 109 17.31 -51.16 -31.10
N GLY A 110 17.82 -52.33 -30.69
CA GLY A 110 18.45 -52.52 -29.39
C GLY A 110 19.77 -51.75 -29.26
N LEU A 111 20.55 -51.64 -30.34
CA LEU A 111 21.73 -50.77 -30.39
C LEU A 111 21.38 -49.28 -30.33
N ARG A 112 20.30 -48.85 -31.00
CA ARG A 112 19.79 -47.47 -30.90
C ARG A 112 19.32 -47.16 -29.47
N ALA A 113 18.63 -48.10 -28.81
CA ALA A 113 18.20 -47.98 -27.42
C ALA A 113 19.39 -47.92 -26.46
N ALA A 114 20.33 -48.87 -26.57
CA ALA A 114 21.56 -48.90 -25.77
C ALA A 114 22.35 -47.59 -25.90
N CYS A 115 22.57 -47.13 -27.13
CA CYS A 115 23.26 -45.87 -27.38
C CYS A 115 22.56 -44.67 -26.73
N ASN A 116 21.23 -44.54 -26.88
CA ASN A 116 20.51 -43.43 -26.26
C ASN A 116 20.58 -43.49 -24.73
N TYR A 117 20.51 -44.68 -24.12
CA TYR A 117 20.67 -44.83 -22.67
C TYR A 117 22.10 -44.51 -22.20
N PHE A 118 23.15 -44.94 -22.91
CA PHE A 118 24.53 -44.54 -22.59
C PHE A 118 24.74 -43.01 -22.73
N CYS A 119 24.20 -42.37 -23.77
CA CYS A 119 24.23 -40.90 -23.90
C CYS A 119 23.47 -40.19 -22.77
N LEU A 120 22.36 -40.75 -22.29
CA LEU A 120 21.61 -40.22 -21.14
C LEU A 120 22.39 -40.41 -19.82
N ALA A 121 23.06 -41.55 -19.63
CA ALA A 121 23.94 -41.77 -18.47
C ALA A 121 25.09 -40.75 -18.46
N ALA A 122 25.80 -40.57 -19.59
CA ALA A 122 26.82 -39.54 -19.75
C ALA A 122 26.28 -38.13 -19.46
N GLY A 123 25.08 -37.81 -19.95
CA GLY A 123 24.43 -36.51 -19.70
C GLY A 123 24.12 -36.25 -18.23
N VAL A 124 23.61 -37.24 -17.51
CA VAL A 124 23.35 -37.10 -16.06
C VAL A 124 24.66 -36.96 -15.27
N ILE A 125 25.73 -37.69 -15.64
CA ILE A 125 27.07 -37.55 -15.03
C ILE A 125 27.63 -36.14 -15.28
N SER A 126 27.54 -35.65 -16.53
CA SER A 126 27.96 -34.30 -16.91
C SER A 126 27.22 -33.23 -16.09
N HIS A 127 25.90 -33.36 -15.93
CA HIS A 127 25.09 -32.42 -15.13
C HIS A 127 25.40 -32.49 -13.63
N ILE A 128 25.68 -33.68 -13.07
CA ILE A 128 26.18 -33.79 -11.69
C ILE A 128 27.47 -32.96 -11.56
N LYS A 129 28.43 -33.19 -12.46
CA LYS A 129 29.75 -32.55 -12.47
C LYS A 129 29.68 -31.03 -12.64
N THR A 130 28.83 -30.49 -13.52
CA THR A 130 28.80 -29.05 -13.83
C THR A 130 27.80 -28.24 -12.99
N GLU A 131 26.67 -28.81 -12.56
CA GLU A 131 25.61 -28.05 -11.88
C GLU A 131 25.38 -28.46 -10.41
N VAL A 132 25.82 -29.65 -9.97
CA VAL A 132 25.47 -30.20 -8.64
C VAL A 132 26.67 -30.29 -7.70
N ILE A 133 27.82 -30.79 -8.18
CA ILE A 133 29.04 -30.86 -7.36
C ILE A 133 29.56 -29.45 -6.96
N PRO A 134 29.55 -28.41 -7.82
CA PRO A 134 29.99 -27.08 -7.43
C PRO A 134 29.13 -26.41 -6.34
N GLU A 135 27.86 -26.82 -6.23
CA GLU A 135 26.90 -26.33 -5.22
C GLU A 135 26.98 -27.11 -3.89
N LEU A 136 27.78 -28.17 -3.80
CA LEU A 136 27.93 -28.95 -2.57
C LEU A 136 28.61 -28.14 -1.46
N ARG A 137 27.87 -27.95 -0.36
CA ARG A 137 28.34 -27.32 0.89
C ARG A 137 29.30 -28.20 1.71
N THR A 138 29.69 -29.35 1.16
CA THR A 138 30.56 -30.38 1.76
C THR A 138 31.45 -30.95 0.66
N ALA A 139 32.60 -31.55 1.02
CA ALA A 139 33.38 -32.32 0.04
C ALA A 139 32.50 -33.37 -0.67
N PRO A 140 32.68 -33.58 -1.99
CA PRO A 140 31.96 -34.62 -2.72
C PRO A 140 32.34 -36.02 -2.20
N PRO A 141 31.51 -37.05 -2.42
CA PRO A 141 31.92 -38.44 -2.24
C PRO A 141 33.17 -38.76 -3.08
N GLU A 142 34.02 -39.65 -2.57
CA GLU A 142 35.29 -40.05 -3.20
C GLU A 142 35.07 -40.61 -4.62
N ASP A 143 33.98 -41.34 -4.84
CA ASP A 143 33.53 -41.86 -6.14
C ASP A 143 32.62 -40.88 -6.93
N MET A 144 32.81 -39.58 -6.67
CA MET A 144 32.16 -38.42 -7.30
C MET A 144 33.13 -37.22 -7.46
N ASP A 145 34.43 -37.42 -7.31
CA ASP A 145 35.41 -36.38 -7.64
C ASP A 145 35.44 -36.08 -9.15
N ASP A 146 36.03 -34.95 -9.52
CA ASP A 146 36.08 -34.50 -10.93
C ASP A 146 36.72 -35.56 -11.84
N GLY A 147 37.78 -36.24 -11.35
CA GLY A 147 38.46 -37.31 -12.08
C GLY A 147 37.57 -38.52 -12.34
N THR A 148 36.86 -38.99 -11.31
CA THR A 148 35.92 -40.11 -11.43
C THR A 148 34.76 -39.76 -12.35
N LEU A 149 34.13 -38.59 -12.18
CA LEU A 149 33.00 -38.19 -13.02
C LEU A 149 33.40 -38.02 -14.49
N GLU A 150 34.56 -37.42 -14.78
CA GLU A 150 35.09 -37.31 -16.14
C GLU A 150 35.42 -38.70 -16.74
N SER A 151 36.01 -39.61 -15.96
CA SER A 151 36.29 -41.00 -16.41
C SER A 151 34.99 -41.76 -16.72
N LEU A 152 33.99 -41.67 -15.85
CA LEU A 152 32.70 -42.34 -16.03
C LEU A 152 31.90 -41.73 -17.20
N GLU A 153 31.99 -40.41 -17.42
CA GLU A 153 31.36 -39.75 -18.58
C GLU A 153 31.98 -40.26 -19.89
N TYR A 154 33.31 -40.27 -20.02
CA TYR A 154 33.96 -40.82 -21.21
C TYR A 154 33.72 -42.32 -21.40
N LEU A 155 33.61 -43.10 -20.33
CA LEU A 155 33.27 -44.52 -20.40
C LEU A 155 31.86 -44.71 -21.02
N MET A 156 30.86 -43.99 -20.52
CA MET A 156 29.50 -44.02 -21.10
C MET A 156 29.50 -43.55 -22.56
N LEU A 157 30.26 -42.50 -22.91
CA LEU A 157 30.39 -42.02 -24.30
C LEU A 157 31.10 -43.02 -25.22
N ALA A 158 32.13 -43.72 -24.74
CA ALA A 158 32.81 -44.77 -25.49
C ALA A 158 31.83 -45.91 -25.83
N GLN A 159 31.01 -46.34 -24.86
CA GLN A 159 30.03 -47.40 -25.02
C GLN A 159 28.86 -47.01 -25.93
N ALA A 160 28.41 -45.75 -25.87
CA ALA A 160 27.46 -45.18 -26.85
C ALA A 160 28.05 -45.19 -28.26
N GLN A 161 29.30 -44.72 -28.42
CA GLN A 161 30.01 -44.69 -29.69
C GLN A 161 30.25 -46.11 -30.24
N GLU A 162 30.49 -47.10 -29.38
CA GLU A 162 30.61 -48.53 -29.75
C GLU A 162 29.28 -49.08 -30.26
N CYS A 163 28.14 -48.71 -29.64
CA CYS A 163 26.82 -49.07 -30.15
C CYS A 163 26.55 -48.47 -31.54
N PHE A 164 26.95 -47.21 -31.78
CA PHE A 164 26.88 -46.59 -33.10
C PHE A 164 27.78 -47.28 -34.12
N TRP A 165 29.03 -47.60 -33.77
CA TRP A 165 29.96 -48.34 -34.61
C TRP A 165 29.40 -49.71 -34.99
N GLN A 166 28.95 -50.50 -34.02
CA GLN A 166 28.38 -51.82 -34.27
C GLN A 166 27.13 -51.74 -35.15
N LYS A 167 26.29 -50.72 -34.94
CA LYS A 167 25.12 -50.48 -35.81
C LYS A 167 25.54 -50.16 -37.25
N ALA A 168 26.54 -49.32 -37.45
CA ALA A 168 27.05 -48.98 -38.79
C ALA A 168 27.64 -50.21 -39.51
N VAL A 169 28.28 -51.14 -38.78
CA VAL A 169 28.70 -52.44 -39.32
C VAL A 169 27.50 -53.28 -39.76
N MET A 170 26.44 -53.37 -38.93
CA MET A 170 25.22 -54.12 -39.26
C MET A 170 24.42 -53.50 -40.42
N ASP A 171 24.41 -52.18 -40.53
CA ASP A 171 23.76 -51.43 -41.62
C ASP A 171 24.56 -51.50 -42.95
N GLY A 172 25.75 -52.11 -42.98
CA GLY A 172 26.59 -52.22 -44.19
C GLY A 172 27.23 -50.91 -44.62
N TYR A 173 27.63 -50.04 -43.68
CA TYR A 173 28.34 -48.80 -44.00
C TYR A 173 29.71 -49.09 -44.64
N LYS A 174 30.25 -48.12 -45.39
CA LYS A 174 31.59 -48.24 -45.99
C LYS A 174 32.67 -48.40 -44.92
N ASP A 175 33.65 -49.26 -45.15
CA ASP A 175 34.78 -49.54 -44.23
C ASP A 175 35.48 -48.27 -43.74
N ALA A 176 35.66 -47.28 -44.62
CA ALA A 176 36.24 -45.99 -44.25
C ALA A 176 35.43 -45.25 -43.17
N SER A 177 34.09 -45.30 -43.22
CA SER A 177 33.22 -44.73 -42.18
C SER A 177 33.26 -45.56 -40.90
N ILE A 178 33.26 -46.89 -41.01
CA ILE A 178 33.38 -47.82 -39.88
C ILE A 178 34.71 -47.59 -39.14
N ALA A 179 35.81 -47.39 -39.87
CA ALA A 179 37.12 -47.08 -39.30
C ALA A 179 37.16 -45.73 -38.58
N LYS A 180 36.53 -44.67 -39.13
CA LYS A 180 36.41 -43.36 -38.46
C LYS A 180 35.58 -43.41 -37.18
N LEU A 181 34.56 -44.27 -37.14
CA LEU A 181 33.76 -44.52 -35.93
C LEU A 181 34.58 -45.31 -34.89
N ALA A 182 35.27 -46.38 -35.31
CA ALA A 182 36.12 -47.21 -34.44
C ALA A 182 37.31 -46.44 -33.84
N ALA A 183 37.95 -45.57 -34.63
CA ALA A 183 38.98 -44.66 -34.13
C ALA A 183 38.45 -43.80 -32.97
N LYS A 184 37.23 -43.27 -33.09
CA LYS A 184 36.61 -42.45 -32.05
C LYS A 184 36.13 -43.27 -30.84
N VAL A 185 35.77 -44.55 -31.00
CA VAL A 185 35.60 -45.50 -29.87
C VAL A 185 36.91 -45.61 -29.09
N SER A 186 38.02 -45.82 -29.79
CA SER A 186 39.35 -45.94 -29.17
C SER A 186 39.80 -44.65 -28.48
N ASP A 187 39.55 -43.47 -29.06
CA ASP A 187 39.89 -42.19 -28.42
C ASP A 187 39.10 -41.98 -27.13
N PHE A 188 37.81 -42.39 -27.07
CA PHE A 188 36.98 -42.25 -25.87
C PHE A 188 37.33 -43.26 -24.77
N TYR A 189 37.54 -44.55 -25.09
CA TYR A 189 38.01 -45.51 -24.08
C TYR A 189 39.43 -45.15 -23.58
N GLY A 190 40.28 -44.59 -24.44
CA GLY A 190 41.57 -44.02 -24.06
C GLY A 190 41.40 -42.90 -23.03
N ALA A 191 40.60 -41.87 -23.34
CA ALA A 191 40.33 -40.77 -22.42
C ALA A 191 39.73 -41.23 -21.08
N ALA A 192 38.79 -42.19 -21.09
CA ALA A 192 38.24 -42.79 -19.87
C ALA A 192 39.35 -43.45 -19.02
N GLY A 193 40.26 -44.20 -19.65
CA GLY A 193 41.41 -44.82 -19.02
C GLY A 193 42.42 -43.82 -18.48
N ASP A 194 42.76 -42.78 -19.25
CA ASP A 194 43.68 -41.71 -18.84
C ASP A 194 43.17 -40.96 -17.60
N TRP A 195 41.84 -40.73 -17.51
CA TRP A 195 41.22 -40.17 -16.30
C TRP A 195 41.20 -41.17 -15.14
N GLY A 196 40.93 -42.45 -15.39
CA GLY A 196 41.01 -43.50 -14.37
C GLY A 196 42.42 -43.64 -13.76
N VAL A 197 43.47 -43.59 -14.58
CA VAL A 197 44.88 -43.73 -14.13
C VAL A 197 45.35 -42.53 -13.30
N LYS A 198 44.86 -41.31 -13.59
CA LYS A 198 45.15 -40.12 -12.75
C LYS A 198 44.63 -40.27 -11.32
N ILE A 199 43.58 -41.05 -11.10
CA ILE A 199 43.01 -41.31 -9.77
C ILE A 199 43.86 -42.36 -9.04
N THR A 200 44.32 -43.41 -9.73
CA THR A 200 45.04 -44.54 -9.11
C THR A 200 46.54 -44.32 -8.91
N ASN A 201 47.14 -43.38 -9.64
CA ASN A 201 48.45 -42.78 -9.39
C ASN A 201 49.67 -43.73 -9.32
N GLU A 202 49.66 -44.84 -10.07
CA GLU A 202 50.88 -45.54 -10.51
C GLU A 202 50.59 -46.37 -11.78
N ALA A 203 51.21 -46.02 -12.92
CA ALA A 203 51.14 -46.76 -14.17
C ALA A 203 52.33 -46.42 -15.10
N ASP A 204 53.03 -47.43 -15.60
CA ASP A 204 54.22 -47.24 -16.44
C ASP A 204 53.92 -46.72 -17.86
N PRO A 205 54.79 -45.88 -18.45
CA PRO A 205 54.60 -45.32 -19.78
C PRO A 205 54.81 -46.35 -20.90
N VAL A 206 53.82 -46.50 -21.78
CA VAL A 206 53.87 -47.41 -22.94
C VAL A 206 54.55 -46.76 -24.15
N PRO A 207 55.49 -47.42 -24.87
CA PRO A 207 56.23 -46.82 -25.98
C PRO A 207 55.39 -46.49 -27.24
N PRO A 208 55.78 -45.47 -28.03
CA PRO A 208 55.01 -44.99 -29.19
C PRO A 208 55.14 -45.89 -30.43
N LYS A 209 54.03 -46.06 -31.16
CA LYS A 209 54.00 -46.64 -32.52
C LYS A 209 54.00 -45.55 -33.59
N SER A 210 55.15 -45.25 -34.17
CA SER A 210 55.33 -44.15 -35.14
C SER A 210 55.73 -44.64 -36.53
N GLU A 211 54.77 -45.04 -37.37
CA GLU A 211 54.98 -45.16 -38.84
C GLU A 211 53.69 -45.20 -39.70
N LEU A 212 52.53 -44.77 -39.17
CA LEU A 212 51.23 -44.84 -39.87
C LEU A 212 50.51 -43.49 -39.93
N LYS A 213 49.76 -43.28 -41.01
CA LYS A 213 48.94 -42.08 -41.23
C LYS A 213 47.73 -42.09 -40.30
N THR A 214 47.52 -41.01 -39.56
CA THR A 214 46.40 -40.87 -38.61
C THR A 214 45.04 -40.95 -39.29
N LEU A 215 44.12 -41.73 -38.71
CA LEU A 215 42.73 -41.79 -39.15
C LEU A 215 41.96 -40.52 -38.75
N ASP A 216 41.05 -40.08 -39.61
CA ASP A 216 39.99 -39.14 -39.24
C ASP A 216 39.06 -39.76 -38.19
N ARG A 217 38.34 -38.92 -37.43
CA ARG A 217 37.37 -39.34 -36.42
C ARG A 217 35.96 -38.97 -36.85
N ALA A 218 34.99 -39.84 -36.55
CA ALA A 218 33.57 -39.55 -36.68
C ALA A 218 32.90 -39.68 -35.31
N ASN A 219 32.49 -38.56 -34.71
CA ASN A 219 31.80 -38.58 -33.42
C ASN A 219 30.28 -38.64 -33.61
N MET A 220 29.63 -39.61 -32.96
CA MET A 220 28.19 -39.80 -32.97
C MET A 220 27.59 -39.81 -31.56
N ALA A 221 28.36 -40.20 -30.54
CA ALA A 221 27.98 -40.09 -29.13
C ALA A 221 28.22 -38.68 -28.58
N VAL A 222 27.24 -38.17 -27.84
CA VAL A 222 27.28 -36.87 -27.14
C VAL A 222 26.51 -37.02 -25.83
N ALA A 223 26.99 -36.40 -24.76
CA ALA A 223 26.31 -36.39 -23.47
C ALA A 223 24.96 -35.68 -23.60
N LYS A 224 23.88 -36.32 -23.16
CA LYS A 224 22.50 -35.87 -23.36
C LYS A 224 21.80 -35.78 -22.00
N VAL A 225 21.75 -34.59 -21.42
CA VAL A 225 21.02 -34.39 -20.16
C VAL A 225 19.51 -34.62 -20.41
N PRO A 226 18.80 -35.39 -19.57
CA PRO A 226 17.34 -35.44 -19.60
C PRO A 226 16.74 -34.05 -19.30
N LYS A 227 15.64 -33.66 -19.94
CA LYS A 227 14.93 -32.41 -19.59
C LYS A 227 14.36 -32.47 -18.18
N GLU A 228 13.98 -33.67 -17.78
CA GLU A 228 13.60 -34.10 -16.44
C GLU A 228 14.67 -33.77 -15.37
N THR A 229 15.93 -33.60 -15.80
CA THR A 229 17.09 -33.30 -14.96
C THR A 229 17.59 -31.87 -15.13
N SER A 230 17.64 -31.33 -16.36
CA SER A 230 18.11 -29.96 -16.62
C SER A 230 17.03 -28.87 -16.47
N GLU A 231 15.75 -29.24 -16.50
CA GLU A 231 14.60 -28.32 -16.44
C GLU A 231 13.50 -28.84 -15.46
N PRO A 232 13.81 -29.33 -14.24
CA PRO A 232 12.82 -29.97 -13.36
C PRO A 232 11.61 -29.08 -13.04
N GLN A 233 11.78 -27.77 -13.00
CA GLN A 233 10.71 -26.77 -12.86
C GLN A 233 9.61 -26.89 -13.94
N ASN A 234 9.95 -27.36 -15.15
CA ASN A 234 8.98 -27.58 -16.22
C ASN A 234 8.05 -28.78 -15.91
N PHE A 235 8.48 -29.71 -15.06
CA PHE A 235 7.74 -30.94 -14.69
C PHE A 235 7.02 -30.86 -13.33
N ILE A 236 7.21 -29.78 -12.56
CA ILE A 236 6.55 -29.52 -11.27
C ILE A 236 5.29 -28.65 -11.44
N GLY A 237 4.22 -29.00 -10.74
CA GLY A 237 2.91 -28.32 -10.72
C GLY A 237 1.76 -29.31 -10.45
N ASP A 238 0.62 -28.81 -9.99
CA ASP A 238 -0.50 -29.62 -9.44
C ASP A 238 -1.03 -30.73 -10.37
N SER A 239 -0.86 -30.57 -11.68
CA SER A 239 -1.27 -31.52 -12.73
C SER A 239 -0.10 -32.06 -13.58
N LYS A 240 1.15 -31.85 -13.14
CA LYS A 240 2.36 -32.27 -13.88
C LYS A 240 2.99 -33.54 -13.30
N GLU A 241 3.94 -34.11 -14.05
CA GLU A 241 4.51 -35.44 -13.79
C GLU A 241 5.25 -35.57 -12.45
N PHE A 242 5.86 -34.50 -11.93
CA PHE A 242 6.54 -34.53 -10.62
C PHE A 242 5.62 -34.10 -9.45
N GLY A 243 4.34 -33.81 -9.73
CA GLY A 243 3.38 -33.32 -8.74
C GLY A 243 3.59 -31.85 -8.32
N PRO A 244 2.82 -31.37 -7.32
CA PRO A 244 2.88 -29.98 -6.86
C PRO A 244 4.23 -29.61 -6.24
N PRO A 245 4.63 -28.32 -6.27
CA PRO A 245 5.89 -27.85 -5.67
C PRO A 245 5.88 -28.00 -4.14
N LEU A 246 6.71 -28.90 -3.62
CA LEU A 246 6.81 -29.14 -2.17
C LEU A 246 7.39 -27.92 -1.45
N PHE A 247 6.90 -27.65 -0.24
CA PHE A 247 7.29 -26.52 0.61
C PHE A 247 7.18 -25.14 -0.08
N ALA A 248 6.32 -25.00 -1.09
CA ALA A 248 6.12 -23.74 -1.80
C ALA A 248 5.78 -22.57 -0.85
N LYS A 249 4.95 -22.85 0.17
CA LYS A 249 4.49 -21.89 1.18
C LYS A 249 5.47 -21.65 2.35
N LEU A 250 6.63 -22.30 2.35
CA LEU A 250 7.68 -22.09 3.36
C LEU A 250 8.44 -20.79 3.05
N VAL A 251 8.46 -19.84 3.98
CA VAL A 251 8.97 -18.46 3.78
C VAL A 251 10.18 -18.19 4.68
N PRO A 252 11.34 -17.73 4.16
CA PRO A 252 12.52 -17.46 4.99
C PRO A 252 12.29 -16.38 6.05
N PHE A 253 12.92 -16.54 7.22
CA PHE A 253 12.84 -15.60 8.35
C PHE A 253 13.14 -14.14 7.95
N ALA A 254 14.10 -13.92 7.05
CA ALA A 254 14.47 -12.59 6.59
C ALA A 254 13.32 -11.82 5.90
N VAL A 255 12.37 -12.53 5.25
CA VAL A 255 11.19 -11.92 4.62
C VAL A 255 10.21 -11.42 5.68
N HIS A 256 9.98 -12.22 6.73
CA HIS A 256 9.16 -11.81 7.87
C HIS A 256 9.80 -10.63 8.63
N GLN A 257 11.11 -10.68 8.88
CA GLN A 257 11.84 -9.58 9.49
C GLN A 257 11.77 -8.29 8.65
N ALA A 258 11.95 -8.39 7.33
CA ALA A 258 11.85 -7.27 6.41
C ALA A 258 10.42 -6.69 6.35
N ALA A 259 9.39 -7.54 6.40
CA ALA A 259 7.99 -7.11 6.46
C ALA A 259 7.72 -6.26 7.71
N SER A 260 8.09 -6.75 8.91
CA SER A 260 7.90 -6.00 10.15
C SER A 260 8.70 -4.69 10.20
N ILE A 261 9.90 -4.65 9.62
CA ILE A 261 10.69 -3.40 9.48
C ILE A 261 9.97 -2.40 8.56
N TYR A 262 9.37 -2.85 7.47
CA TYR A 262 8.55 -1.97 6.62
C TYR A 262 7.31 -1.45 7.35
N GLU A 263 6.58 -2.33 8.05
CA GLU A 263 5.39 -1.92 8.81
C GLU A 263 5.72 -0.87 9.87
N GLU A 264 6.80 -1.06 10.64
CA GLU A 264 7.22 -0.06 11.63
C GLU A 264 7.60 1.29 10.99
N ARG A 265 8.26 1.27 9.81
CA ARG A 265 8.59 2.49 9.07
C ARG A 265 7.36 3.17 8.48
N ARG A 266 6.42 2.41 7.90
CA ARG A 266 5.13 2.89 7.37
C ARG A 266 4.32 3.55 8.48
N ASP A 267 4.17 2.87 9.62
CA ASP A 267 3.33 3.35 10.72
C ASP A 267 3.96 4.53 11.46
N ARG A 268 5.30 4.58 11.55
CA ARG A 268 6.04 5.76 12.01
C ARG A 268 5.85 6.95 11.05
N LEU A 269 5.92 6.73 9.74
CA LEU A 269 5.71 7.77 8.73
C LEU A 269 4.27 8.30 8.72
N VAL A 270 3.27 7.43 8.71
CA VAL A 270 1.86 7.81 8.58
C VAL A 270 1.33 8.44 9.87
N ASN A 271 1.56 7.81 11.02
CA ASN A 271 1.04 8.34 12.29
C ASN A 271 1.88 9.56 12.72
N LYS A 272 3.16 9.33 13.04
CA LYS A 272 3.99 10.33 13.72
C LYS A 272 4.41 11.52 12.86
N ASN A 273 4.65 11.32 11.57
CA ASN A 273 5.14 12.40 10.69
C ASN A 273 4.05 13.06 9.84
N ILE A 274 2.78 12.61 9.94
CA ILE A 274 1.66 13.18 9.16
C ILE A 274 0.41 13.41 10.02
N ILE A 275 -0.06 12.42 10.78
CA ILE A 275 -1.29 12.57 11.60
C ILE A 275 -1.02 13.46 12.81
N ASP A 276 0.03 13.20 13.59
CA ASP A 276 0.36 13.99 14.79
C ASP A 276 0.50 15.50 14.45
N GLU A 277 1.14 15.84 13.32
CA GLU A 277 1.29 17.22 12.83
C GLU A 277 -0.06 17.87 12.47
N LEU A 278 -1.01 17.14 11.88
CA LEU A 278 -2.36 17.64 11.60
C LEU A 278 -3.18 17.87 12.89
N GLU A 279 -2.94 17.09 13.94
CA GLU A 279 -3.57 17.25 15.26
C GLU A 279 -2.97 18.45 16.02
N ILE A 280 -1.65 18.67 15.93
CA ILE A 280 -0.96 19.87 16.41
C ILE A 280 -1.51 21.14 15.73
N LEU A 281 -1.63 21.12 14.40
CA LEU A 281 -2.18 22.26 13.64
C LEU A 281 -3.62 22.59 14.07
N THR A 282 -4.47 21.59 14.33
CA THR A 282 -5.84 21.82 14.82
C THR A 282 -5.85 22.51 16.20
N THR A 283 -4.93 22.14 17.09
CA THR A 283 -4.81 22.73 18.44
C THR A 283 -4.52 24.23 18.39
N GLN A 284 -3.62 24.67 17.49
CA GLN A 284 -3.23 26.08 17.34
C GLN A 284 -4.40 27.02 16.97
N ILE A 285 -5.41 26.52 16.26
CA ILE A 285 -6.60 27.30 15.88
C ILE A 285 -7.40 27.67 17.15
N HIS A 286 -7.66 26.68 18.01
CA HIS A 286 -8.43 26.87 19.24
C HIS A 286 -7.74 27.83 20.22
N ASP A 287 -6.42 27.71 20.41
CA ASP A 287 -5.66 28.63 21.25
C ASP A 287 -5.67 30.06 20.68
N THR A 288 -5.58 30.21 19.36
CA THR A 288 -5.64 31.53 18.70
C THR A 288 -7.00 32.19 18.90
N LEU A 289 -8.11 31.48 18.67
CA LEU A 289 -9.47 32.01 18.88
C LEU A 289 -9.67 32.47 20.33
N ARG A 290 -9.24 31.65 21.30
CA ARG A 290 -9.31 31.95 22.73
C ARG A 290 -8.47 33.18 23.11
N SER A 291 -7.30 33.36 22.50
CA SER A 291 -6.41 34.52 22.76
C SER A 291 -7.02 35.86 22.35
N LEU A 292 -7.90 35.86 21.34
CA LEU A 292 -8.54 37.06 20.79
C LEU A 292 -9.77 37.53 21.59
N ASN A 293 -10.10 36.82 22.68
CA ASN A 293 -11.28 37.06 23.53
C ASN A 293 -12.62 36.99 22.78
N LEU A 294 -12.64 36.32 21.62
CA LEU A 294 -13.85 36.02 20.86
C LEU A 294 -14.58 34.84 21.52
N PRO A 295 -15.92 34.87 21.67
CA PRO A 295 -16.88 35.88 21.21
C PRO A 295 -17.33 36.87 22.31
N GLY A 296 -16.49 37.19 23.31
CA GLY A 296 -16.91 37.84 24.56
C GLY A 296 -16.78 39.37 24.64
N SER A 297 -16.34 40.07 23.59
CA SER A 297 -15.81 41.45 23.68
C SER A 297 -16.81 42.61 23.51
N LEU A 298 -18.13 42.35 23.44
CA LEU A 298 -19.11 43.23 22.74
C LEU A 298 -20.23 43.91 23.60
N GLN A 299 -20.03 44.23 24.90
CA GLN A 299 -21.20 44.34 25.82
C GLN A 299 -21.25 45.51 26.89
N ALA A 300 -21.13 46.82 26.55
CA ALA A 300 -21.18 47.93 27.56
C ALA A 300 -21.73 49.36 27.16
N LEU A 301 -22.36 50.09 28.12
CA LEU A 301 -23.45 51.13 28.08
C LEU A 301 -23.19 52.71 28.00
N GLU A 302 -24.18 53.44 27.42
CA GLU A 302 -25.02 54.68 27.76
C GLU A 302 -24.66 56.11 28.37
N LYS A 303 -24.96 57.21 27.59
CA LYS A 303 -25.82 58.48 27.74
C LYS A 303 -25.60 59.80 28.64
N PRO A 304 -26.21 61.00 28.29
CA PRO A 304 -25.82 62.41 28.71
C PRO A 304 -26.93 63.51 29.01
N LEU A 305 -26.57 64.81 29.23
CA LEU A 305 -27.39 66.10 29.15
C LEU A 305 -26.47 67.38 29.34
N GLY A 306 -26.82 68.69 29.29
CA GLY A 306 -28.04 69.50 28.98
C GLY A 306 -27.91 71.03 29.37
N LEU A 307 -28.48 72.01 28.62
CA LEU A 307 -28.53 73.51 28.81
C LEU A 307 -29.47 74.17 27.73
N PRO A 308 -29.81 75.50 27.62
CA PRO A 308 -29.42 76.74 28.35
C PRO A 308 -30.59 77.68 28.82
N PRO A 309 -30.35 78.91 29.36
CA PRO A 309 -31.40 79.76 29.96
C PRO A 309 -31.77 81.13 29.31
N THR A 310 -31.07 81.64 28.29
CA THR A 310 -31.38 82.94 27.63
C THR A 310 -32.22 82.85 26.35
N LEU A 311 -32.69 81.65 26.01
CA LEU A 311 -33.40 81.32 24.78
C LEU A 311 -34.88 81.80 24.70
N THR A 312 -35.67 82.03 25.74
CA THR A 312 -35.47 82.29 27.18
C THR A 312 -36.56 83.28 27.60
N ALA A 313 -36.67 84.42 26.88
CA ALA A 313 -37.75 85.42 26.99
C ALA A 313 -38.84 85.28 25.91
N HIS A 314 -38.47 85.03 24.64
CA HIS A 314 -39.42 84.54 23.64
C HIS A 314 -39.96 83.17 24.05
N ALA A 315 -39.07 82.33 24.59
CA ALA A 315 -39.48 81.17 25.34
C ALA A 315 -40.06 81.45 26.76
N GLU A 316 -40.61 82.64 27.05
CA GLU A 316 -41.36 82.96 28.30
C GLU A 316 -42.87 83.05 28.06
N GLU A 317 -43.32 83.79 27.04
CA GLU A 317 -44.69 83.68 26.51
C GLU A 317 -44.98 82.21 26.15
N ILE A 318 -43.97 81.59 25.55
CA ILE A 318 -43.90 80.16 25.39
C ILE A 318 -43.87 79.45 26.76
N ARG A 319 -43.02 79.73 27.77
CA ARG A 319 -43.04 78.97 29.05
C ARG A 319 -44.41 79.04 29.74
N GLN A 320 -45.18 80.12 29.56
CA GLN A 320 -46.56 80.22 30.04
C GLN A 320 -47.52 79.26 29.30
N ALA A 321 -47.39 79.11 27.98
CA ALA A 321 -48.05 78.04 27.21
C ALA A 321 -47.28 76.70 27.25
N ASP A 322 -46.22 76.63 28.05
CA ASP A 322 -45.09 75.69 28.02
C ASP A 322 -44.61 75.34 26.58
N ALA A 323 -44.72 76.24 25.60
CA ALA A 323 -44.92 75.92 24.20
C ALA A 323 -43.67 75.57 23.35
N LEU A 324 -42.54 76.30 23.43
CA LEU A 324 -41.23 75.81 22.96
C LEU A 324 -40.66 74.82 23.96
N THR A 325 -41.06 74.80 25.23
CA THR A 325 -40.76 73.61 26.06
C THR A 325 -41.53 72.38 25.55
N ARG A 326 -42.70 72.55 24.93
CA ARG A 326 -43.56 71.53 24.31
C ARG A 326 -43.27 71.28 22.84
N LEU A 327 -42.56 72.19 22.16
CA LEU A 327 -42.14 72.06 20.76
C LEU A 327 -40.65 71.78 20.64
N GLN A 328 -39.83 72.07 21.66
CA GLN A 328 -38.55 71.41 21.91
C GLN A 328 -38.71 70.16 22.79
N ARG A 329 -39.78 69.96 23.59
CA ARG A 329 -40.19 68.58 23.92
C ARG A 329 -40.68 67.91 22.66
N SER A 330 -41.75 68.33 22.00
CA SER A 330 -42.21 67.60 20.81
C SER A 330 -41.16 67.49 19.70
N PHE A 331 -40.25 68.46 19.45
CA PHE A 331 -39.08 68.21 18.59
C PHE A 331 -38.01 67.33 19.24
N SER A 332 -37.55 67.58 20.47
CA SER A 332 -36.48 66.74 21.06
C SER A 332 -36.98 65.35 21.38
N ASP A 333 -38.27 65.15 21.60
CA ASP A 333 -38.94 63.89 21.90
C ASP A 333 -39.35 63.21 20.60
N THR A 334 -39.80 63.92 19.56
CA THR A 334 -39.96 63.35 18.20
C THR A 334 -38.60 63.08 17.54
N ALA A 335 -37.53 63.81 17.88
CA ALA A 335 -36.16 63.55 17.43
C ALA A 335 -35.45 62.54 18.32
N LYS A 336 -35.78 62.40 19.62
CA LYS A 336 -35.40 61.24 20.44
C LYS A 336 -36.12 59.99 19.97
N LEU A 337 -37.41 60.08 19.62
CA LEU A 337 -38.18 58.98 19.03
C LEU A 337 -37.58 58.64 17.67
N LYS A 338 -37.45 59.58 16.72
CA LYS A 338 -36.77 59.33 15.45
C LYS A 338 -35.36 58.76 15.63
N ALA A 339 -34.51 59.34 16.47
CA ALA A 339 -33.15 58.84 16.69
C ALA A 339 -33.14 57.51 17.45
N SER A 340 -34.17 57.21 18.25
CA SER A 340 -34.37 55.89 18.86
C SER A 340 -34.86 54.88 17.83
N ASP A 341 -35.73 55.27 16.91
CA ASP A 341 -36.31 54.40 15.88
C ASP A 341 -35.26 54.11 14.79
N ASP A 342 -34.53 55.14 14.34
CA ASP A 342 -33.35 55.04 13.50
C ASP A 342 -32.30 54.11 14.16
N ALA A 343 -32.04 54.27 15.47
CA ALA A 343 -31.08 53.44 16.20
C ALA A 343 -31.56 52.00 16.43
N ILE A 344 -32.86 51.78 16.72
CA ILE A 344 -33.47 50.44 16.89
C ILE A 344 -33.50 49.71 15.54
N PHE A 345 -33.75 50.43 14.44
CA PHE A 345 -33.69 49.89 13.09
C PHE A 345 -32.25 49.61 12.62
N ALA A 346 -31.30 50.49 12.97
CA ALA A 346 -29.87 50.25 12.76
C ALA A 346 -29.39 49.04 13.57
N GLU A 347 -29.74 48.94 14.86
CA GLU A 347 -29.46 47.80 15.74
C GLU A 347 -29.98 46.49 15.11
N GLY A 348 -31.23 46.45 14.64
CA GLY A 348 -31.80 45.29 13.95
C GLY A 348 -31.03 44.91 12.67
N ARG A 349 -30.56 45.90 11.89
CA ARG A 349 -29.78 45.66 10.67
C ARG A 349 -28.35 45.22 10.93
N GLU A 350 -27.66 45.83 11.89
CA GLU A 350 -26.28 45.51 12.25
C GLU A 350 -26.18 44.11 12.84
N LEU A 351 -27.17 43.67 13.64
CA LEU A 351 -27.29 42.29 14.12
C LEU A 351 -27.31 41.26 12.97
N LEU A 352 -28.06 41.55 11.89
CA LEU A 352 -28.14 40.65 10.73
C LEU A 352 -26.87 40.69 9.86
N GLN A 353 -26.23 41.84 9.71
CA GLN A 353 -24.98 41.94 8.93
C GLN A 353 -23.78 41.33 9.66
N ALA A 354 -23.74 41.39 11.00
CA ALA A 354 -22.71 40.75 11.80
C ALA A 354 -22.81 39.21 11.75
N GLU A 355 -24.02 38.67 11.93
CA GLU A 355 -24.27 37.21 11.86
C GLU A 355 -23.83 36.65 10.51
N ALA A 356 -24.20 37.29 9.39
CA ALA A 356 -23.84 36.81 8.06
C ALA A 356 -22.31 36.70 7.84
N ALA A 357 -21.52 37.68 8.29
CA ALA A 357 -20.07 37.72 8.09
C ALA A 357 -19.29 36.78 9.03
N GLU A 358 -19.76 36.63 10.29
CA GLU A 358 -19.20 35.66 11.24
C GLU A 358 -19.49 34.22 10.78
N ASN A 359 -20.71 33.96 10.31
CA ASN A 359 -21.17 32.69 9.78
C ASN A 359 -20.40 32.28 8.50
N GLU A 360 -20.11 33.20 7.58
CA GLU A 360 -19.28 32.92 6.40
C GLU A 360 -17.86 32.45 6.78
N SER A 361 -17.21 33.17 7.70
CA SER A 361 -15.85 32.86 8.17
C SER A 361 -15.77 31.53 8.94
N LEU A 362 -16.74 31.27 9.82
CA LEU A 362 -16.80 30.04 10.62
C LEU A 362 -17.10 28.81 9.74
N ASN A 363 -17.91 28.97 8.69
CA ASN A 363 -18.12 27.93 7.69
C ASN A 363 -16.82 27.52 6.97
N GLU A 364 -15.92 28.44 6.63
CA GLU A 364 -14.65 28.07 5.98
C GLU A 364 -13.75 27.24 6.90
N VAL A 365 -13.65 27.61 8.18
CA VAL A 365 -12.87 26.85 9.19
C VAL A 365 -13.47 25.46 9.41
N SER A 366 -14.79 25.35 9.61
CA SER A 366 -15.47 24.06 9.80
C SER A 366 -15.40 23.16 8.55
N ARG A 367 -15.40 23.75 7.34
CA ARG A 367 -15.15 23.01 6.09
C ARG A 367 -13.72 22.46 6.03
N LEU A 368 -12.73 23.23 6.48
CA LEU A 368 -11.31 22.82 6.50
C LEU A 368 -11.10 21.68 7.51
N GLU A 369 -11.66 21.79 8.71
CA GLU A 369 -11.68 20.70 9.71
C GLU A 369 -12.36 19.43 9.15
N SER A 370 -13.57 19.58 8.59
CA SER A 370 -14.31 18.49 7.94
C SER A 370 -13.54 17.83 6.79
N ARG A 371 -12.70 18.58 6.08
CA ARG A 371 -11.78 18.10 5.03
C ARG A 371 -10.61 17.33 5.64
N ARG A 372 -9.98 17.87 6.70
CA ARG A 372 -8.87 17.26 7.45
C ARG A 372 -9.27 15.93 8.07
N GLN A 373 -10.43 15.83 8.71
CA GLN A 373 -10.91 14.58 9.31
C GLN A 373 -11.09 13.46 8.27
N ARG A 374 -11.69 13.78 7.10
CA ARG A 374 -11.84 12.81 6.00
C ARG A 374 -10.49 12.34 5.43
N LYS A 375 -9.49 13.23 5.39
CA LYS A 375 -8.12 12.96 4.97
C LYS A 375 -7.42 11.99 5.93
N ILE A 376 -7.57 12.18 7.24
CA ILE A 376 -7.06 11.28 8.28
C ILE A 376 -7.71 9.89 8.18
N GLU A 377 -9.03 9.81 8.05
CA GLU A 377 -9.77 8.56 7.89
C GLU A 377 -9.30 7.78 6.65
N ALA A 378 -9.16 8.48 5.51
CA ALA A 378 -8.66 7.90 4.26
C ALA A 378 -7.20 7.43 4.36
N LEU A 379 -6.33 8.15 5.08
CA LEU A 379 -4.94 7.75 5.31
C LEU A 379 -4.83 6.51 6.21
N ARG A 380 -5.64 6.41 7.25
CA ARG A 380 -5.72 5.21 8.11
C ARG A 380 -6.15 3.98 7.31
N GLU A 381 -7.20 4.11 6.49
CA GLU A 381 -7.67 3.02 5.62
C GLU A 381 -6.71 2.71 4.45
N LYS A 382 -5.97 3.71 3.92
CA LYS A 382 -4.87 3.51 2.95
C LYS A 382 -3.74 2.69 3.57
N SER A 383 -3.31 3.02 4.80
CA SER A 383 -2.26 2.27 5.52
C SER A 383 -2.70 0.83 5.80
N LYS A 384 -3.93 0.64 6.30
CA LYS A 384 -4.51 -0.67 6.61
C LYS A 384 -4.68 -1.59 5.39
N LYS A 385 -4.72 -1.03 4.17
CA LYS A 385 -4.78 -1.77 2.90
C LYS A 385 -3.41 -1.93 2.24
N ASP A 386 -2.35 -1.38 2.81
CA ASP A 386 -0.98 -1.49 2.30
C ASP A 386 -0.33 -2.81 2.76
N ASP A 387 -0.95 -3.93 2.35
CA ASP A 387 -0.42 -5.27 2.54
C ASP A 387 0.68 -5.57 1.52
N ILE A 388 1.93 -5.52 1.97
CA ILE A 388 3.10 -5.81 1.13
C ILE A 388 3.44 -7.30 1.03
N ASN A 389 2.71 -8.22 1.68
CA ASN A 389 3.10 -9.65 1.72
C ASN A 389 3.29 -10.25 0.32
N THR A 390 2.43 -9.88 -0.65
CA THR A 390 2.54 -10.38 -2.03
C THR A 390 3.75 -9.78 -2.77
N SER A 391 4.08 -8.51 -2.54
CA SER A 391 5.19 -7.83 -3.23
C SER A 391 6.55 -8.12 -2.59
N ILE A 392 6.64 -8.26 -1.27
CA ILE A 392 7.88 -8.63 -0.59
C ILE A 392 8.27 -10.09 -0.83
N LEU A 393 7.29 -11.00 -1.02
CA LEU A 393 7.56 -12.37 -1.48
C LEU A 393 8.08 -12.39 -2.92
N ALA A 394 7.56 -11.52 -3.81
CA ALA A 394 8.07 -11.40 -5.17
C ALA A 394 9.50 -10.82 -5.20
N GLU A 395 9.80 -9.84 -4.35
CA GLU A 395 11.14 -9.25 -4.22
C GLU A 395 12.14 -10.21 -3.58
N ALA A 396 11.74 -10.95 -2.54
CA ALA A 396 12.54 -12.02 -1.97
C ALA A 396 12.88 -13.09 -3.02
N ALA A 397 11.90 -13.52 -3.81
CA ALA A 397 12.09 -14.44 -4.92
C ALA A 397 12.85 -13.84 -6.13
N ARG A 398 13.19 -12.54 -6.12
CA ARG A 398 14.15 -11.90 -7.04
C ARG A 398 15.55 -11.93 -6.44
N LEU A 399 15.69 -11.48 -5.19
CA LEU A 399 16.94 -11.47 -4.43
C LEU A 399 17.55 -12.89 -4.30
N GLU A 400 16.72 -13.93 -4.10
CA GLU A 400 17.15 -15.33 -4.08
C GLU A 400 17.74 -15.82 -5.42
N ARG A 401 17.46 -15.14 -6.55
CA ARG A 401 18.05 -15.44 -7.87
C ARG A 401 19.24 -14.56 -8.21
N GLU A 402 19.27 -13.34 -7.70
CA GLU A 402 20.37 -12.39 -7.89
C GLU A 402 21.55 -12.65 -6.95
N LEU A 403 21.30 -13.31 -5.81
CA LEU A 403 22.29 -13.65 -4.77
C LEU A 403 22.31 -15.15 -4.42
N PRO A 404 22.58 -16.06 -5.37
CA PRO A 404 22.75 -17.48 -5.08
C PRO A 404 23.83 -17.70 -4.01
N ASN A 405 23.56 -18.62 -3.08
CA ASN A 405 24.38 -18.97 -1.92
C ASN A 405 24.68 -17.88 -0.87
N GLN A 406 24.20 -16.65 -1.02
CA GLN A 406 24.20 -15.66 0.07
C GLN A 406 22.83 -15.65 0.77
N ALA A 407 22.83 -15.75 2.10
CA ALA A 407 21.60 -15.61 2.87
C ALA A 407 21.01 -14.20 2.68
N VAL A 408 19.78 -14.12 2.18
CA VAL A 408 19.05 -12.85 2.09
C VAL A 408 18.83 -12.32 3.52
N VAL A 409 19.13 -11.04 3.74
CA VAL A 409 18.98 -10.35 5.02
C VAL A 409 18.14 -9.08 4.83
N ALA A 410 17.55 -8.56 5.92
CA ALA A 410 16.66 -7.40 5.86
C ALA A 410 17.27 -6.16 5.15
N ALA A 411 18.59 -5.98 5.22
CA ALA A 411 19.30 -4.89 4.55
C ALA A 411 19.25 -4.96 3.00
N HIS A 412 18.96 -6.12 2.40
CA HIS A 412 18.79 -6.25 0.94
C HIS A 412 17.43 -5.72 0.44
N PHE A 413 16.51 -5.37 1.34
CA PHE A 413 15.19 -4.82 1.00
C PHE A 413 15.10 -3.28 1.13
N GLU A 414 16.20 -2.58 1.45
CA GLU A 414 16.20 -1.14 1.68
C GLU A 414 15.70 -0.33 0.47
N ASP A 415 16.20 -0.62 -0.74
CA ASP A 415 15.75 0.03 -1.99
C ASP A 415 14.25 -0.21 -2.24
N PHE A 416 13.75 -1.41 -1.94
CA PHE A 416 12.33 -1.77 -2.02
C PHE A 416 11.50 -1.00 -0.99
N PHE A 417 12.00 -0.81 0.24
CA PHE A 417 11.34 0.00 1.26
C PHE A 417 11.25 1.47 0.84
N GLU A 418 12.34 2.07 0.32
CA GLU A 418 12.32 3.43 -0.19
C GLU A 418 11.32 3.60 -1.34
N GLN A 419 11.36 2.70 -2.32
CA GLN A 419 10.48 2.75 -3.49
C GLN A 419 9.00 2.60 -3.10
N GLN A 420 8.68 1.76 -2.10
CA GLN A 420 7.33 1.63 -1.58
C GLN A 420 6.89 2.83 -0.75
N LEU A 421 7.72 3.34 0.16
CA LEU A 421 7.36 4.51 1.01
C LEU A 421 7.17 5.79 0.19
N LYS A 422 7.75 5.87 -1.01
CA LYS A 422 7.59 6.99 -1.97
C LYS A 422 6.13 7.32 -2.31
N LYS A 423 5.19 6.37 -2.17
CA LYS A 423 3.73 6.60 -2.36
C LYS A 423 3.06 7.50 -1.31
N TYR A 424 3.80 7.91 -0.28
CA TYR A 424 3.38 8.85 0.75
C TYR A 424 3.99 10.27 0.59
N GLU A 425 4.87 10.51 -0.40
CA GLU A 425 5.41 11.87 -0.65
C GLU A 425 4.32 12.88 -1.02
N VAL A 426 3.29 12.43 -1.74
CA VAL A 426 2.10 13.25 -2.06
C VAL A 426 1.38 13.68 -0.77
N ASP A 427 1.31 12.79 0.23
CA ASP A 427 0.63 13.07 1.50
C ASP A 427 1.47 14.06 2.35
N LYS A 428 2.81 13.94 2.35
CA LYS A 428 3.73 14.93 2.95
C LYS A 428 3.60 16.31 2.29
N GLN A 429 3.56 16.37 0.97
CA GLN A 429 3.40 17.64 0.24
C GLN A 429 2.04 18.28 0.52
N ALA A 430 0.99 17.45 0.65
CA ALA A 430 -0.36 17.88 1.04
C ALA A 430 -0.50 18.25 2.53
N LEU A 431 0.41 17.83 3.42
CA LEU A 431 0.52 18.37 4.78
C LEU A 431 1.10 19.79 4.73
N LYS A 432 2.25 19.97 4.08
CA LYS A 432 2.93 21.28 4.00
C LYS A 432 2.02 22.37 3.43
N SER A 433 1.29 22.07 2.35
CA SER A 433 0.33 23.02 1.75
C SER A 433 -0.81 23.42 2.70
N GLU A 434 -1.17 22.54 3.66
CA GLU A 434 -2.25 22.81 4.62
C GLU A 434 -1.75 23.60 5.84
N THR A 435 -0.45 23.47 6.19
CA THR A 435 0.25 24.39 7.10
C THR A 435 0.27 25.81 6.54
N GLU A 436 0.70 25.98 5.28
CA GLU A 436 0.78 27.28 4.60
C GLU A 436 -0.61 27.94 4.44
N GLU A 437 -1.67 27.15 4.22
CA GLU A 437 -3.05 27.64 4.19
C GLU A 437 -3.52 28.14 5.57
N GLN A 438 -3.17 27.44 6.65
CA GLN A 438 -3.58 27.77 8.02
C GLN A 438 -2.92 29.06 8.54
N GLU A 439 -1.62 29.24 8.31
CA GLU A 439 -0.88 30.46 8.73
C GLU A 439 -1.51 31.72 8.10
N ARG A 440 -1.89 31.65 6.82
CA ARG A 440 -2.56 32.74 6.09
C ARG A 440 -3.90 33.13 6.74
N LEU A 441 -4.73 32.14 7.09
CA LEU A 441 -6.06 32.37 7.65
C LEU A 441 -6.01 32.95 9.07
N LEU A 442 -5.13 32.43 9.94
CA LEU A 442 -4.96 32.97 11.29
C LEU A 442 -4.42 34.41 11.28
N SER A 443 -3.51 34.72 10.35
CA SER A 443 -3.01 36.09 10.15
C SER A 443 -4.11 37.07 9.73
N GLN A 444 -5.02 36.65 8.85
CA GLN A 444 -6.16 37.46 8.40
C GLN A 444 -7.15 37.73 9.54
N LEU A 445 -7.44 36.74 10.38
CA LEU A 445 -8.32 36.87 11.55
C LEU A 445 -7.79 37.90 12.56
N GLN A 446 -6.49 37.85 12.87
CA GLN A 446 -5.85 38.78 13.80
C GLN A 446 -5.92 40.24 13.30
N LEU A 447 -5.71 40.47 12.00
CA LEU A 447 -5.79 41.79 11.38
C LEU A 447 -7.19 42.41 11.51
N SER A 448 -8.24 41.64 11.26
CA SER A 448 -9.63 42.10 11.37
C SER A 448 -10.00 42.53 12.79
N ASN A 449 -9.56 41.80 13.82
CA ASN A 449 -9.81 42.17 15.22
C ASN A 449 -9.08 43.49 15.59
N ALA A 450 -7.85 43.69 15.11
CA ALA A 450 -7.13 44.95 15.33
C ALA A 450 -7.83 46.17 14.69
N GLN A 451 -8.45 46.01 13.52
CA GLN A 451 -9.22 47.07 12.86
C GLN A 451 -10.50 47.42 13.64
N PHE A 452 -11.21 46.41 14.17
CA PHE A 452 -12.40 46.61 15.01
C PHE A 452 -12.12 47.49 16.24
N LEU A 453 -11.00 47.25 16.93
CA LEU A 453 -10.60 48.04 18.10
C LEU A 453 -10.29 49.50 17.77
N ALA A 454 -9.75 49.78 16.57
CA ALA A 454 -9.36 51.12 16.15
C ALA A 454 -10.54 52.07 15.85
N ALA A 455 -11.70 51.53 15.44
CA ALA A 455 -12.88 52.32 15.07
C ALA A 455 -13.57 53.03 16.27
N ARG A 456 -13.11 52.82 17.50
CA ARG A 456 -13.83 53.12 18.75
C ARG A 456 -13.54 54.51 19.37
N ALA A 457 -12.86 55.44 18.68
CA ALA A 457 -12.35 56.67 19.31
C ALA A 457 -12.43 57.96 18.47
N GLY A 458 -13.33 58.90 18.84
CA GLY A 458 -13.24 60.33 18.46
C GLY A 458 -14.57 61.10 18.34
N ASP A 459 -14.65 62.32 18.90
CA ASP A 459 -15.72 63.33 18.70
C ASP A 459 -15.17 64.75 19.02
N LYS A 460 -15.68 65.83 18.36
CA LYS A 460 -15.31 67.23 18.68
C LYS A 460 -16.21 68.40 18.18
N SER A 461 -17.37 68.58 18.81
CA SER A 461 -17.85 69.87 19.39
C SER A 461 -17.86 71.22 18.61
N SER A 462 -19.04 71.84 18.55
CA SER A 462 -19.34 73.17 19.16
C SER A 462 -18.93 74.51 18.49
N ARG A 463 -18.72 74.63 17.17
CA ARG A 463 -18.67 75.97 16.53
C ARG A 463 -20.05 76.55 16.17
N ASP A 464 -21.03 75.70 15.86
CA ASP A 464 -22.31 76.11 15.26
C ASP A 464 -23.30 76.75 16.26
N ARG A 465 -22.98 76.70 17.55
CA ARG A 465 -23.84 77.16 18.66
C ARG A 465 -24.11 78.67 18.62
N GLU A 466 -23.18 79.46 18.11
CA GLU A 466 -23.30 80.92 18.04
C GLU A 466 -24.25 81.35 16.90
N GLN A 467 -24.12 80.71 15.72
CA GLN A 467 -25.12 80.85 14.63
C GLN A 467 -26.53 80.41 15.03
N ALA A 468 -26.65 79.44 15.95
CA ALA A 468 -27.95 78.94 16.36
C ALA A 468 -28.80 80.01 17.07
N LEU A 469 -28.20 80.98 17.78
CA LEU A 469 -28.96 81.99 18.51
C LEU A 469 -29.76 82.91 17.58
N GLN A 470 -29.17 83.36 16.47
CA GLN A 470 -29.86 84.21 15.49
C GLN A 470 -30.99 83.48 14.73
N LYS A 471 -30.97 82.14 14.69
CA LYS A 471 -32.07 81.34 14.12
C LYS A 471 -33.31 81.30 15.03
N LEU A 472 -33.19 81.60 16.32
CA LEU A 472 -34.25 81.32 17.31
C LEU A 472 -35.37 82.38 17.33
N GLU A 473 -35.08 83.61 16.90
CA GLU A 473 -36.12 84.63 16.67
C GLU A 473 -36.99 84.24 15.45
N ASN A 474 -36.36 83.87 14.33
CA ASN A 474 -37.06 83.34 13.15
C ASN A 474 -37.85 82.06 13.45
N ALA A 475 -37.37 81.24 14.39
CA ALA A 475 -38.05 80.02 14.82
C ALA A 475 -39.38 80.28 15.56
N TYR A 476 -39.63 81.48 16.12
CA TYR A 476 -40.87 81.79 16.82
C TYR A 476 -42.09 81.79 15.87
N PHE A 477 -41.97 82.33 14.65
CA PHE A 477 -43.08 82.33 13.71
C PHE A 477 -43.32 80.95 13.09
N ALA A 478 -42.24 80.25 12.73
CA ALA A 478 -42.32 78.85 12.28
C ALA A 478 -42.89 77.90 13.37
N TYR A 479 -42.61 78.17 14.65
CA TYR A 479 -43.09 77.36 15.79
C TYR A 479 -44.62 77.12 15.73
N LYS A 480 -45.43 78.11 15.33
CA LYS A 480 -46.90 77.97 15.27
C LYS A 480 -47.37 76.94 14.23
N GLU A 481 -46.79 76.95 13.04
CA GLU A 481 -47.09 75.96 11.98
C GLU A 481 -46.57 74.57 12.38
N ILE A 482 -45.36 74.53 12.94
CA ILE A 482 -44.69 73.30 13.35
C ILE A 482 -45.44 72.55 14.46
N VAL A 483 -46.17 73.22 15.39
CA VAL A 483 -46.98 72.53 16.42
C VAL A 483 -47.91 71.50 15.78
N SER A 484 -48.67 71.89 14.76
CA SER A 484 -49.67 71.03 14.10
C SER A 484 -49.00 69.82 13.43
N ASN A 485 -47.95 70.07 12.65
CA ASN A 485 -47.18 69.01 11.99
C ASN A 485 -46.47 68.07 12.97
N LEU A 486 -46.07 68.57 14.16
CA LEU A 486 -45.45 67.75 15.20
C LEU A 486 -46.43 66.85 15.95
N GLU A 487 -47.73 67.16 16.02
CA GLU A 487 -48.70 66.22 16.61
C GLU A 487 -48.90 65.00 15.69
N VAL A 488 -48.95 65.22 14.37
CA VAL A 488 -48.97 64.15 13.36
C VAL A 488 -47.66 63.35 13.40
N ALA A 489 -46.51 64.03 13.38
CA ALA A 489 -45.21 63.36 13.43
C ALA A 489 -45.02 62.57 14.73
N ARG A 490 -45.37 63.13 15.89
CA ARG A 490 -45.28 62.43 17.18
C ARG A 490 -46.14 61.17 17.18
N LYS A 491 -47.35 61.20 16.63
CA LYS A 491 -48.16 59.98 16.47
C LYS A 491 -47.43 58.96 15.59
N PHE A 492 -47.01 59.38 14.39
CA PHE A 492 -46.28 58.51 13.44
C PHE A 492 -45.07 57.83 14.07
N TYR A 493 -44.21 58.55 14.81
CA TYR A 493 -43.03 57.94 15.44
C TYR A 493 -43.37 57.06 16.65
N ASN A 494 -44.49 57.27 17.35
CA ASN A 494 -44.94 56.29 18.37
C ASN A 494 -45.51 55.02 17.72
N ASP A 495 -46.20 55.14 16.58
CA ASP A 495 -46.66 53.98 15.80
C ASP A 495 -45.44 53.24 15.18
N LEU A 496 -44.43 53.97 14.70
CA LEU A 496 -43.18 53.43 14.15
C LEU A 496 -42.32 52.73 15.21
N ALA A 497 -42.15 53.30 16.40
CA ALA A 497 -41.41 52.69 17.52
C ALA A 497 -41.88 51.27 17.84
N ASN A 498 -43.20 51.02 17.76
CA ASN A 498 -43.79 49.69 17.92
C ASN A 498 -43.43 48.72 16.78
N ILE A 499 -43.27 49.23 15.55
CA ILE A 499 -42.91 48.44 14.36
C ILE A 499 -41.40 48.12 14.37
N VAL A 500 -40.53 49.13 14.58
CA VAL A 500 -39.07 48.91 14.61
C VAL A 500 -38.65 48.13 15.85
N GLY A 501 -39.35 48.29 16.99
CA GLY A 501 -39.15 47.46 18.18
C GLY A 501 -39.41 45.97 17.89
N ARG A 502 -40.54 45.65 17.26
CA ARG A 502 -40.83 44.26 16.81
C ARG A 502 -39.79 43.76 15.83
N PHE A 503 -39.47 44.54 14.79
CA PHE A 503 -38.44 44.17 13.81
C PHE A 503 -37.09 43.85 14.48
N ARG A 504 -36.62 44.68 15.41
CA ARG A 504 -35.39 44.43 16.18
C ARG A 504 -35.50 43.16 17.01
N ASP A 505 -36.63 42.94 17.70
CA ASP A 505 -36.80 41.79 18.58
C ASP A 505 -36.97 40.48 17.80
N GLU A 506 -37.56 40.55 16.59
CA GLU A 506 -37.55 39.48 15.58
C GLU A 506 -36.14 39.20 15.05
N CYS A 507 -35.33 40.23 14.76
CA CYS A 507 -33.91 40.07 14.38
C CYS A 507 -33.09 39.42 15.51
N LYS A 508 -33.31 39.85 16.76
CA LYS A 508 -32.66 39.25 17.94
C LYS A 508 -33.06 37.79 18.13
N ALA A 509 -34.35 37.47 17.96
CA ALA A 509 -34.83 36.09 18.01
C ALA A 509 -34.25 35.23 16.88
N PHE A 510 -34.16 35.75 15.65
CA PHE A 510 -33.54 35.07 14.52
C PHE A 510 -32.06 34.74 14.77
N VAL A 511 -31.25 35.75 15.14
CA VAL A 511 -29.82 35.56 15.43
C VAL A 511 -29.61 34.65 16.65
N TYR A 512 -30.45 34.76 17.69
CA TYR A 512 -30.41 33.85 18.84
C TYR A 512 -30.69 32.40 18.43
N ASN A 513 -31.75 32.16 17.65
CA ASN A 513 -32.11 30.82 17.20
C ASN A 513 -31.00 30.21 16.32
N ARG A 514 -30.49 30.95 15.33
CA ARG A 514 -29.34 30.54 14.50
C ARG A 514 -28.13 30.17 15.33
N ARG A 515 -27.84 30.92 16.40
CA ARG A 515 -26.74 30.63 17.32
C ARG A 515 -26.98 29.39 18.19
N GLN A 516 -28.23 29.13 18.62
CA GLN A 516 -28.59 27.88 19.29
C GLN A 516 -28.48 26.67 18.35
N GLU A 517 -28.87 26.81 17.08
CA GLU A 517 -28.72 25.76 16.06
C GLU A 517 -27.25 25.46 15.74
N ALA A 518 -26.39 26.49 15.66
CA ALA A 518 -24.95 26.33 15.51
C ALA A 518 -24.33 25.62 16.72
N MET A 519 -24.64 26.07 17.95
CA MET A 519 -24.17 25.42 19.18
C MET A 519 -24.68 23.98 19.30
N ALA A 520 -25.90 23.68 18.85
CA ALA A 520 -26.42 22.32 18.82
C ALA A 520 -25.60 21.43 17.87
N LEU A 521 -25.23 21.93 16.69
CA LEU A 521 -24.39 21.21 15.72
C LEU A 521 -22.95 20.99 16.23
N GLU A 522 -22.34 21.98 16.87
CA GLU A 522 -21.03 21.84 17.53
C GLU A 522 -21.08 20.88 18.74
N SER A 523 -22.20 20.86 19.48
CA SER A 523 -22.36 20.00 20.66
C SER A 523 -22.58 18.53 20.35
N LEU A 524 -22.81 18.15 19.08
CA LEU A 524 -22.89 16.75 18.67
C LEU A 524 -21.48 16.12 18.75
N PRO A 525 -21.21 15.22 19.71
CA PRO A 525 -19.95 14.49 19.72
C PRO A 525 -19.91 13.64 18.44
N SER A 526 -18.71 13.39 17.91
CA SER A 526 -18.50 12.61 16.67
C SER A 526 -19.25 11.26 16.72
N LEU A 527 -20.45 11.23 16.15
CA LEU A 527 -21.41 10.14 16.33
C LEU A 527 -20.81 8.85 15.77
N THR A 528 -20.57 7.88 16.64
CA THR A 528 -20.05 6.56 16.26
C THR A 528 -21.01 5.91 15.25
N SER A 529 -20.42 5.15 14.32
CA SER A 529 -21.07 4.71 13.08
C SER A 529 -22.41 3.97 13.26
N THR A 530 -22.66 3.42 14.44
CA THR A 530 -23.88 2.70 14.83
C THR A 530 -25.16 3.54 14.80
N GLN A 531 -25.12 4.83 15.13
CA GLN A 531 -26.35 5.62 15.29
C GLN A 531 -26.94 6.18 13.98
N ARG A 532 -26.13 6.27 12.92
CA ARG A 532 -26.57 6.84 11.62
C ARG A 532 -27.63 5.99 10.90
N ALA A 533 -27.75 4.71 11.25
CA ALA A 533 -28.72 3.78 10.66
C ALA A 533 -30.18 3.93 11.17
N LEU A 534 -30.39 4.69 12.26
CA LEU A 534 -31.72 4.87 12.88
C LEU A 534 -32.42 6.18 12.46
N ALA A 535 -31.69 7.14 11.89
CA ALA A 535 -32.26 8.42 11.43
C ALA A 535 -32.86 8.33 10.00
N SER A 536 -32.40 7.40 9.18
CA SER A 536 -32.83 7.25 7.77
C SER A 536 -34.20 6.59 7.58
N SER A 537 -34.97 6.41 8.66
CA SER A 537 -36.29 5.73 8.65
C SER A 537 -37.46 6.62 9.07
N SER A 538 -37.24 7.90 9.36
CA SER A 538 -38.28 8.84 9.84
C SER A 538 -38.72 9.92 8.83
N GLU A 539 -37.93 10.21 7.79
CA GLU A 539 -38.24 11.27 6.81
C GLU A 539 -39.01 10.74 5.58
N PHE A 540 -40.24 10.27 5.79
CA PHE A 540 -41.18 9.93 4.70
C PHE A 540 -42.66 10.17 5.09
N VAL A 541 -42.96 11.36 5.62
CA VAL A 541 -44.34 11.88 5.75
C VAL A 541 -44.38 13.30 5.17
N GLU A 542 -45.38 13.56 4.32
CA GLU A 542 -45.36 14.63 3.32
C GLU A 542 -46.04 15.94 3.80
N HIS A 543 -45.62 17.09 3.26
CA HIS A 543 -46.24 18.40 3.54
C HIS A 543 -47.65 18.52 2.93
N ALA A 544 -48.68 18.55 3.77
CA ALA A 544 -50.02 18.99 3.37
C ALA A 544 -50.20 20.51 3.55
N GLN A 545 -50.44 21.24 2.46
CA GLN A 545 -50.72 22.68 2.50
C GLN A 545 -52.16 22.97 3.00
N PRO A 546 -52.37 23.96 3.89
CA PRO A 546 -53.71 24.42 4.25
C PRO A 546 -54.31 25.31 3.14
N LYS A 547 -55.51 24.95 2.65
CA LYS A 547 -56.28 25.78 1.70
C LYS A 547 -57.05 26.87 2.46
N LEU A 548 -57.12 28.07 1.89
CA LEU A 548 -58.03 29.12 2.39
C LEU A 548 -59.50 28.70 2.20
N SER A 549 -60.33 29.00 3.19
CA SER A 549 -61.77 28.75 3.18
C SER A 549 -62.56 29.97 2.68
N SER A 550 -63.26 29.83 1.55
CA SER A 550 -64.30 30.77 1.12
C SER A 550 -65.69 30.16 1.38
N THR A 551 -66.50 30.80 2.21
CA THR A 551 -67.81 30.29 2.65
C THR A 551 -68.95 31.25 2.35
N GLY A 552 -69.95 30.78 1.61
CA GLY A 552 -71.21 31.49 1.36
C GLY A 552 -71.14 32.49 0.20
N SER A 553 -72.17 32.66 -0.62
CA SER A 553 -73.53 32.11 -0.53
C SER A 553 -74.13 31.86 -1.93
N ASN A 554 -75.03 30.88 -2.02
CA ASN A 554 -75.93 30.72 -3.15
C ASN A 554 -77.25 30.13 -2.64
N SER A 555 -78.34 30.86 -2.78
CA SER A 555 -79.70 30.37 -2.53
C SER A 555 -80.56 30.75 -3.72
N THR A 556 -81.23 29.76 -4.31
CA THR A 556 -82.04 29.93 -5.51
C THR A 556 -83.40 30.54 -5.21
N HIS A 557 -83.91 31.29 -6.20
CA HIS A 557 -85.30 31.69 -6.43
C HIS A 557 -86.40 31.12 -5.52
N LEU A 558 -87.21 32.02 -4.96
CA LEU A 558 -88.50 32.38 -5.59
C LEU A 558 -88.88 33.84 -5.28
#